data_AF-A0A8C5TA94-F1
#
_entry.id   AF-A0A8C5TA94-F1
#
_cell.length_a   1.000
_cell.length_b   1.000
_cell.length_c   1.000
_cell.angle_alpha   90.00
_cell.angle_beta   90.00
_cell.angle_gamma   90.00
#
_symmetry.space_group_name_H-M   'P 1'
#
loop_
_entity.id
_entity.type
_entity.pdbx_description
1 polymer ?
#
loop_
_entity_poly.entity_id
_entity_poly.type
_entity_poly.pdbx_seq_one_letter_code
_entity_poly.pdbx_strand_id
1 'polypeptide(L)'
;MLNNVAYKEFLKWKEKKLQNNDFDLDAAHSFCQWQCCLQMGLYLNQLLGTPLCEPDLSRLYTGTLVHRLYQELKSAPAVENLFTLSPKMAQLYLVLLNTIESTVSPDFFQKMTKTRSVSCKKRKASNKKKSAIRRAVPDTQHLCNVNRFASLEVDD
;
A
#
# COMPACT_ATOMS: atom_id res chain seq x y z
N MET A 1 11.06 -46.94 -0.90
CA MET A 1 12.29 -46.22 -1.31
C MET A 1 12.01 -45.02 -2.22
N LEU A 2 11.08 -45.09 -3.19
CA LEU A 2 10.80 -44.01 -4.15
C LEU A 2 10.42 -42.64 -3.52
N ASN A 3 9.63 -42.64 -2.43
CA ASN A 3 9.21 -41.41 -1.74
C ASN A 3 10.38 -40.62 -1.13
N ASN A 4 11.47 -41.29 -0.72
CA ASN A 4 12.63 -40.61 -0.13
C ASN A 4 13.47 -39.90 -1.19
N VAL A 5 13.58 -40.51 -2.39
CA VAL A 5 14.30 -39.93 -3.52
C VAL A 5 13.55 -38.73 -4.08
N ALA A 6 12.24 -38.86 -4.33
CA ALA A 6 11.41 -37.75 -4.81
C ALA A 6 11.42 -36.55 -3.84
N TYR A 7 11.36 -36.81 -2.52
CA TYR A 7 11.41 -35.77 -1.51
C TYR A 7 12.77 -35.05 -1.47
N LYS A 8 13.89 -35.78 -1.62
CA LYS A 8 15.24 -35.19 -1.69
C LYS A 8 15.44 -34.34 -2.94
N GLU A 9 14.92 -34.77 -4.08
CA GLU A 9 14.96 -34.00 -5.32
C GLU A 9 14.10 -32.73 -5.23
N PHE A 10 12.92 -32.82 -4.58
CA PHE A 10 12.11 -31.63 -4.27
C PHE A 10 12.85 -30.63 -3.38
N LEU A 11 13.54 -31.10 -2.32
CA LEU A 11 14.33 -30.23 -1.44
C LEU A 11 15.46 -29.53 -2.20
N LYS A 12 16.22 -30.26 -3.04
CA LYS A 12 17.26 -29.66 -3.89
C LYS A 12 16.70 -28.62 -4.85
N TRP A 13 15.57 -28.92 -5.49
CA TRP A 13 14.89 -27.95 -6.36
C TRP A 13 14.45 -26.71 -5.59
N LYS A 14 13.87 -26.89 -4.40
CA LYS A 14 13.42 -25.79 -3.53
C LYS A 14 14.60 -24.91 -3.10
N GLU A 15 15.71 -25.51 -2.69
CA GLU A 15 16.95 -24.82 -2.32
C GLU A 15 17.51 -24.03 -3.52
N LYS A 16 17.65 -24.68 -4.68
CA LYS A 16 18.13 -24.03 -5.92
C LYS A 16 17.22 -22.88 -6.37
N LYS A 17 15.91 -23.02 -6.19
CA LYS A 17 14.93 -21.97 -6.50
C LYS A 17 15.00 -20.83 -5.49
N LEU A 18 15.19 -21.11 -4.21
CA LEU A 18 15.35 -20.10 -3.16
C LEU A 18 16.61 -19.25 -3.39
N GLN A 19 17.70 -19.89 -3.80
CA GLN A 19 18.98 -19.21 -4.11
C GLN A 19 18.93 -18.38 -5.41
N ASN A 20 17.92 -18.58 -6.27
CA ASN A 20 17.73 -17.82 -7.52
C ASN A 20 16.60 -16.79 -7.46
N ASN A 21 15.86 -16.73 -6.35
CA ASN A 21 14.82 -15.73 -6.17
C ASN A 21 15.44 -14.54 -5.42
N ASP A 22 16.04 -13.62 -6.16
CA ASP A 22 16.27 -12.29 -5.62
C ASP A 22 14.95 -11.78 -5.03
N PHE A 23 15.01 -11.35 -3.78
CA PHE A 23 13.87 -10.75 -3.10
C PHE A 23 13.44 -9.50 -3.89
N ASP A 24 12.25 -9.54 -4.49
CA ASP A 24 11.71 -8.42 -5.28
C ASP A 24 11.32 -7.27 -4.33
N LEU A 25 12.30 -6.43 -4.01
CA LEU A 25 12.16 -5.29 -3.10
C LEU A 25 11.12 -4.30 -3.62
N ASP A 26 11.04 -4.11 -4.94
CA ASP A 26 10.07 -3.22 -5.57
C ASP A 26 8.65 -3.77 -5.36
N ALA A 27 8.44 -5.07 -5.59
CA ALA A 27 7.15 -5.71 -5.30
C ALA A 27 6.78 -5.58 -3.82
N ALA A 28 7.71 -5.86 -2.90
CA ALA A 28 7.47 -5.72 -1.47
C ALA A 28 7.09 -4.28 -1.08
N HIS A 29 7.79 -3.29 -1.64
CA HIS A 29 7.50 -1.88 -1.40
C HIS A 29 6.12 -1.48 -1.95
N SER A 30 5.80 -1.89 -3.18
CA SER A 30 4.49 -1.66 -3.79
C SER A 30 3.37 -2.31 -2.98
N PHE A 31 3.58 -3.51 -2.42
CA PHE A 31 2.61 -4.15 -1.55
C PHE A 31 2.37 -3.37 -0.27
N CYS A 32 3.44 -2.91 0.40
CA CYS A 32 3.29 -2.06 1.58
C CYS A 32 2.49 -0.78 1.26
N GLN A 33 2.78 -0.11 0.14
CA GLN A 33 2.03 1.07 -0.26
C GLN A 33 0.55 0.77 -0.53
N TRP A 34 0.28 -0.28 -1.30
CA TRP A 34 -1.08 -0.71 -1.60
C TRP A 34 -1.87 -1.07 -0.34
N GLN A 35 -1.25 -1.80 0.60
CA GLN A 35 -1.85 -2.16 1.88
C GLN A 35 -2.20 -0.93 2.71
N CYS A 36 -1.27 0.03 2.83
CA CYS A 36 -1.51 1.28 3.55
C CYS A 36 -2.67 2.08 2.93
N CYS A 37 -2.69 2.23 1.61
CA CYS A 37 -3.75 2.95 0.91
C CYS A 37 -5.13 2.28 1.10
N LEU A 38 -5.17 0.95 0.96
CA LEU A 38 -6.40 0.18 1.14
C LEU A 38 -6.92 0.29 2.58
N GLN A 39 -6.03 0.19 3.57
CA GLN A 39 -6.39 0.34 4.98
C GLN A 39 -7.00 1.72 5.27
N MET A 40 -6.42 2.79 4.73
CA MET A 40 -6.99 4.13 4.86
C MET A 40 -8.35 4.26 4.17
N GLY A 41 -8.53 3.62 3.00
CA GLY A 41 -9.82 3.58 2.31
C GLY A 41 -10.90 2.86 3.12
N LEU A 42 -10.55 1.77 3.81
CA LEU A 42 -11.47 1.05 4.70
C LEU A 42 -11.89 1.92 5.88
N TYR A 43 -10.95 2.61 6.53
CA TYR A 43 -11.29 3.53 7.62
C TYR A 43 -12.16 4.69 7.14
N LEU A 44 -11.91 5.22 5.94
CA LEU A 44 -12.78 6.23 5.35
C LEU A 44 -14.19 5.69 5.09
N ASN A 45 -14.31 4.47 4.54
CA ASN A 45 -15.60 3.82 4.33
C ASN A 45 -16.38 3.68 5.64
N GLN A 46 -15.71 3.23 6.71
CA GLN A 46 -16.31 3.11 8.04
C GLN A 46 -16.74 4.48 8.61
N LEU A 47 -15.88 5.50 8.47
CA LEU A 47 -16.18 6.86 8.92
C LEU A 47 -17.42 7.46 8.25
N LEU A 48 -17.68 7.08 6.99
CA LEU A 48 -18.83 7.53 6.20
C LEU A 48 -20.09 6.67 6.42
N GLY A 49 -20.09 5.76 7.40
CA GLY A 49 -21.25 4.90 7.67
C GLY A 49 -21.35 3.70 6.72
N THR A 50 -20.23 3.20 6.20
CA THR A 50 -20.14 2.00 5.34
C THR A 50 -20.97 2.06 4.05
N PRO A 51 -20.83 3.11 3.21
CA PRO A 51 -21.55 3.21 1.94
C PRO A 51 -21.16 2.11 0.93
N LEU A 52 -19.98 1.50 1.08
CA LEU A 52 -19.53 0.36 0.29
C LEU A 52 -19.46 -0.91 1.15
N CYS A 53 -19.80 -2.05 0.55
CA CYS A 53 -19.63 -3.36 1.19
C CYS A 53 -18.16 -3.60 1.55
N GLU A 54 -17.89 -3.98 2.79
CA GLU A 54 -16.54 -4.30 3.23
C GLU A 54 -16.03 -5.59 2.54
N PRO A 55 -14.80 -5.58 2.00
CA PRO A 55 -14.22 -6.77 1.38
C PRO A 55 -13.75 -7.78 2.43
N ASP A 56 -13.69 -9.06 2.06
CA ASP A 56 -13.02 -10.08 2.85
C ASP A 56 -11.50 -9.87 2.83
N LEU A 57 -10.98 -9.29 3.91
CA LEU A 57 -9.56 -8.95 4.06
C LEU A 57 -8.66 -10.18 4.05
N SER A 58 -9.14 -11.34 4.50
CA SER A 58 -8.34 -12.58 4.51
C SER A 58 -8.04 -13.03 3.08
N ARG A 59 -9.04 -12.98 2.21
CA ARG A 59 -8.91 -13.27 0.78
C ARG A 59 -8.12 -12.18 0.06
N LEU A 60 -8.36 -10.91 0.39
CA LEU A 60 -7.73 -9.77 -0.28
C LEU A 60 -6.22 -9.68 0.01
N TYR A 61 -5.80 -9.90 1.26
CA TYR A 61 -4.38 -9.90 1.65
C TYR A 61 -3.68 -11.25 1.51
N THR A 62 -4.28 -12.19 0.77
CA THR A 62 -3.63 -13.46 0.49
C THR A 62 -2.37 -13.23 -0.36
N GLY A 63 -1.19 -13.48 0.21
CA GLY A 63 0.09 -13.17 -0.44
C GLY A 63 0.27 -13.84 -1.81
N THR A 64 -0.24 -15.06 -2.00
CA THR A 64 -0.18 -15.74 -3.30
C THR A 64 -1.05 -15.06 -4.35
N LEU A 65 -2.21 -14.53 -3.97
CA LEU A 65 -3.11 -13.80 -4.85
C LEU A 65 -2.48 -12.49 -5.29
N VAL A 66 -2.03 -11.67 -4.32
CA VAL A 66 -1.44 -10.35 -4.59
C VAL A 66 -0.16 -10.48 -5.41
N HIS A 67 0.69 -11.48 -5.10
CA HIS A 67 1.90 -11.72 -5.86
C HIS A 67 1.60 -12.16 -7.30
N ARG A 68 0.62 -13.05 -7.53
CA ARG A 68 0.21 -13.41 -8.89
C ARG A 68 -0.32 -12.20 -9.64
N LEU A 69 -1.20 -11.41 -9.03
CA LEU A 69 -1.76 -10.21 -9.65
C LEU A 69 -0.67 -9.21 -10.05
N TYR A 70 0.34 -9.02 -9.20
CA TYR A 70 1.49 -8.18 -9.52
C TYR A 70 2.26 -8.68 -10.75
N GLN A 71 2.50 -9.98 -10.85
CA GLN A 71 3.20 -10.55 -12.02
C GLN A 71 2.37 -10.39 -13.29
N GLU A 72 1.06 -10.61 -13.22
CA GLU A 72 0.14 -10.38 -14.35
C GLU A 72 0.19 -8.90 -14.78
N LEU A 73 0.04 -7.97 -13.84
CA LEU A 73 0.14 -6.52 -14.08
C LEU A 73 1.48 -6.12 -14.70
N LYS A 74 2.58 -6.71 -14.23
CA LYS A 74 3.95 -6.43 -14.72
C LYS A 74 4.17 -6.94 -16.14
N SER A 75 3.50 -8.05 -16.51
CA SER A 75 3.59 -8.66 -17.84
C SER A 75 2.56 -8.13 -18.84
N ALA A 76 1.46 -7.56 -18.35
CA ALA A 76 0.37 -7.09 -19.18
C ALA A 76 0.77 -5.82 -19.96
N PRO A 77 0.48 -5.74 -21.27
CA PRO A 77 0.80 -4.54 -22.05
C PRO A 77 -0.11 -3.35 -21.69
N ALA A 78 -1.28 -3.62 -21.09
CA ALA A 78 -2.23 -2.62 -20.62
C ALA A 78 -3.09 -3.22 -19.49
N VAL A 79 -3.48 -2.41 -18.50
CA VAL A 79 -4.21 -2.87 -17.30
C VAL A 79 -5.63 -3.33 -17.64
N GLU A 80 -6.22 -2.75 -18.68
CA GLU A 80 -7.56 -3.05 -19.18
C GLU A 80 -7.67 -4.50 -19.65
N ASN A 81 -6.55 -5.10 -20.09
CA ASN A 81 -6.49 -6.50 -20.51
C ASN A 81 -6.69 -7.48 -19.35
N LEU A 82 -6.55 -7.05 -18.09
CA LEU A 82 -6.91 -7.88 -16.95
C LEU A 82 -8.43 -8.04 -16.80
N PHE A 83 -9.20 -7.11 -17.37
CA PHE A 83 -10.65 -7.08 -17.29
C PHE A 83 -11.32 -7.62 -18.54
N THR A 84 -10.61 -8.32 -19.44
CA THR A 84 -11.20 -8.90 -20.66
C THR A 84 -12.38 -9.82 -20.35
N LEU A 85 -12.35 -10.51 -19.21
CA LEU A 85 -13.44 -11.38 -18.74
C LEU A 85 -14.62 -10.62 -18.12
N SER A 86 -14.50 -9.31 -17.87
CA SER A 86 -15.55 -8.49 -17.26
C SER A 86 -15.54 -7.04 -17.79
N PRO A 87 -16.36 -6.75 -18.82
CA PRO A 87 -16.49 -5.39 -19.37
C PRO A 87 -16.95 -4.35 -18.33
N LYS A 88 -17.76 -4.77 -17.35
CA LYS A 88 -18.21 -3.91 -16.24
C LYS A 88 -17.04 -3.44 -15.38
N MET A 89 -16.09 -4.34 -15.09
CA MET A 89 -14.89 -3.98 -14.31
C MET A 89 -13.98 -3.05 -15.10
N ALA A 90 -13.82 -3.27 -16.40
CA ALA A 90 -13.05 -2.37 -17.26
C ALA A 90 -13.66 -0.96 -17.27
N GLN A 91 -14.98 -0.84 -17.40
CA GLN A 91 -15.67 0.45 -17.35
C GLN A 91 -15.50 1.15 -16.00
N LEU A 92 -15.68 0.44 -14.89
CA LEU A 92 -15.48 1.00 -13.55
C LEU A 92 -14.05 1.51 -13.36
N TYR A 93 -13.05 0.75 -13.79
CA TYR A 93 -11.65 1.16 -13.77
C TYR A 93 -11.43 2.47 -14.55
N LEU A 94 -11.94 2.56 -15.78
CA LEU A 94 -11.80 3.77 -16.60
C LEU A 94 -12.50 4.98 -15.99
N VAL A 95 -13.71 4.79 -15.43
CA VAL A 95 -14.43 5.87 -14.73
C VAL A 95 -13.62 6.38 -13.54
N LEU A 96 -13.09 5.48 -12.71
CA LEU A 96 -12.26 5.85 -11.56
C LEU A 96 -10.97 6.55 -12.01
N LEU A 97 -10.28 6.01 -13.01
CA LEU A 97 -9.05 6.59 -13.53
C LEU A 97 -9.29 8.01 -14.04
N ASN A 98 -10.28 8.20 -14.91
CA ASN A 98 -10.64 9.52 -15.46
C ASN A 98 -11.06 10.50 -14.35
N THR A 99 -11.75 10.03 -13.31
CA THR A 99 -12.12 10.86 -12.16
C THR A 99 -10.87 11.31 -11.40
N ILE A 100 -9.90 10.43 -11.19
CA ILE A 100 -8.65 10.78 -10.51
C ILE A 100 -7.83 11.74 -11.38
N GLU A 101 -7.68 11.47 -12.68
CA GLU A 101 -6.94 12.33 -13.60
C GLU A 101 -7.54 13.73 -13.74
N SER A 102 -8.87 13.87 -13.64
CA SER A 102 -9.53 15.18 -13.67
C SER A 102 -9.52 15.92 -12.34
N THR A 103 -9.41 15.21 -11.20
CA THR A 103 -9.43 15.82 -9.86
C THR A 103 -8.04 16.15 -9.33
N VAL A 104 -7.01 15.46 -9.82
CA VAL A 104 -5.64 15.61 -9.38
C VAL A 104 -4.84 16.43 -10.40
N SER A 105 -3.95 17.30 -9.93
CA SER A 105 -3.07 18.07 -10.82
C SER A 105 -2.27 17.15 -11.75
N PRO A 106 -2.07 17.49 -13.03
CA PRO A 106 -1.25 16.70 -13.95
C PRO A 106 0.19 16.50 -13.46
N ASP A 107 0.68 17.37 -12.58
CA ASP A 107 2.00 17.26 -11.96
C ASP A 107 2.11 16.12 -10.94
N PHE A 108 0.99 15.59 -10.45
CA PHE A 108 0.96 14.49 -9.48
C PHE A 108 1.44 13.16 -10.09
N PHE A 109 1.16 12.96 -11.39
CA PHE A 109 1.59 11.77 -12.12
C PHE A 109 2.98 11.93 -12.72
N GLN A 110 3.57 13.13 -12.67
CA GLN A 110 4.94 13.32 -13.10
C GLN A 110 5.87 12.63 -12.12
N LYS A 111 6.51 11.56 -12.60
CA LYS A 111 7.60 10.89 -11.91
C LYS A 111 8.66 11.94 -11.60
N MET A 112 8.86 12.28 -10.32
CA MET A 112 9.94 13.17 -9.91
C MET A 112 11.24 12.64 -10.53
N THR A 113 11.77 13.36 -11.52
CA THR A 113 13.13 13.14 -11.99
C THR A 113 14.00 13.35 -10.76
N LYS A 114 14.65 12.28 -10.31
CA LYS A 114 15.55 12.29 -9.16
C LYS A 114 16.67 13.30 -9.43
N THR A 115 16.48 14.56 -9.08
CA THR A 115 17.60 15.43 -8.73
C THR A 115 18.22 14.77 -7.52
N ARG A 116 19.43 14.24 -7.69
CA ARG A 116 20.25 13.68 -6.60
C ARG A 116 20.32 14.73 -5.50
N SER A 117 19.48 14.63 -4.48
CA SER A 117 19.60 15.45 -3.29
C SER A 117 20.91 15.05 -2.62
N VAL A 118 21.86 15.96 -2.71
CA VAL A 118 23.19 15.94 -2.12
C VAL A 118 23.10 15.46 -0.66
N SER A 119 24.01 14.54 -0.32
CA SER A 119 24.19 13.87 0.96
C SER A 119 23.66 14.63 2.18
N CYS A 120 22.81 13.98 2.98
CA CYS A 120 22.67 14.32 4.40
C CYS A 120 24.04 14.14 5.08
N LYS A 121 24.78 15.24 5.24
CA LYS A 121 26.00 15.27 6.06
C LYS A 121 25.59 14.95 7.50
N LYS A 122 26.09 13.82 8.01
CA LYS A 122 26.11 13.47 9.44
C LYS A 122 26.47 14.70 10.28
N ARG A 123 25.51 15.28 11.01
CA ARG A 123 25.80 16.26 12.05
C ARG A 123 26.44 15.50 13.22
N LYS A 124 27.74 15.72 13.41
CA LYS A 124 28.50 15.26 14.57
C LYS A 124 27.80 15.75 15.85
N ALA A 125 27.53 14.82 16.76
CA ALA A 125 27.07 15.12 18.11
C ALA A 125 28.13 15.91 18.86
N SER A 126 27.81 17.15 19.26
CA SER A 126 28.59 17.90 20.24
C SER A 126 28.08 17.57 21.64
N ASN A 127 28.88 16.80 22.37
CA ASN A 127 28.69 16.55 23.80
C ASN A 127 28.95 17.83 24.60
N LYS A 128 27.93 18.35 25.30
CA LYS A 128 28.15 19.11 26.54
C LYS A 128 26.98 18.92 27.52
N LYS A 129 27.14 17.93 28.41
CA LYS A 129 26.51 17.80 29.74
C LYS A 129 26.81 19.08 30.57
N LYS A 130 26.03 19.61 31.52
CA LYS A 130 24.75 19.35 32.21
C LYS A 130 24.36 20.71 32.85
N SER A 131 23.07 21.03 32.98
CA SER A 131 22.54 21.61 34.24
C SER A 131 21.04 21.32 34.33
N ALA A 132 20.60 21.00 35.54
CA ALA A 132 19.25 20.54 35.85
C ALA A 132 18.29 21.71 36.01
N ILE A 133 17.09 21.63 35.43
CA ILE A 133 15.90 22.37 35.89
C ILE A 133 14.64 21.55 35.55
N ARG A 134 14.02 21.05 36.63
CA ARG A 134 12.59 20.99 36.97
C ARG A 134 11.57 20.48 35.93
N ARG A 135 10.88 19.41 36.35
CA ARG A 135 9.59 18.87 35.86
C ARG A 135 8.57 19.99 35.58
N ALA A 136 7.95 19.97 34.40
CA ALA A 136 6.68 20.62 34.11
C ALA A 136 5.88 19.73 33.15
N VAL A 137 4.72 19.27 33.62
CA VAL A 137 3.67 18.61 32.84
C VAL A 137 2.91 19.70 32.08
N PRO A 138 2.65 19.57 30.78
CA PRO A 138 1.55 20.28 30.14
C PRO A 138 0.35 19.34 30.10
N ASP A 139 -0.65 19.70 30.88
CA ASP A 139 -2.02 19.20 30.79
C ASP A 139 -2.77 19.98 29.69
N THR A 140 -3.82 19.38 29.15
CA THR A 140 -4.85 19.94 28.25
C THR A 140 -4.43 20.43 26.84
N GLN A 141 -4.84 19.68 25.81
CA GLN A 141 -6.06 20.02 25.06
C GLN A 141 -6.43 18.90 24.07
N HIS A 142 -7.51 18.20 24.43
CA HIS A 142 -8.27 17.30 23.57
C HIS A 142 -8.94 18.12 22.46
N LEU A 143 -8.31 18.15 21.27
CA LEU A 143 -8.94 18.58 20.03
C LEU A 143 -9.16 17.34 19.15
N CYS A 144 -9.86 16.36 19.72
CA CYS A 144 -10.67 15.47 18.91
C CYS A 144 -12.11 15.98 18.97
N ASN A 145 -12.74 15.93 17.79
CA ASN A 145 -14.17 15.76 17.58
C ASN A 145 -14.93 16.98 17.10
N VAL A 146 -14.81 17.24 15.79
CA VAL A 146 -16.00 17.55 14.98
C VAL A 146 -15.88 16.79 13.66
N ASN A 147 -16.67 15.73 13.50
CA ASN A 147 -16.85 15.07 12.20
C ASN A 147 -17.56 16.05 11.25
N ARG A 148 -16.83 16.59 10.27
CA ARG A 148 -17.35 17.47 9.21
C ARG A 148 -18.56 16.88 8.47
N PHE A 149 -18.68 15.56 8.44
CA PHE A 149 -19.76 14.83 7.76
C PHE A 149 -21.06 14.74 8.55
N ALA A 150 -21.10 15.20 9.81
CA ALA A 150 -22.33 15.21 10.62
C ALA A 150 -23.43 16.12 10.04
N SER A 151 -23.11 17.04 9.14
CA SER A 151 -24.09 17.93 8.48
C SER A 151 -24.78 17.31 7.25
N LEU A 152 -24.57 16.01 6.99
CA LEU A 152 -25.22 15.28 5.88
C LEU A 152 -26.42 14.43 6.34
N GLU A 153 -26.98 14.71 7.52
CA GLU A 153 -28.33 14.20 7.83
C GLU A 153 -29.30 14.79 6.80
N VAL A 154 -29.88 13.90 6.00
CA VAL A 154 -30.99 14.19 5.10
C VAL A 154 -32.25 13.95 5.92
N ASP A 155 -33.10 14.96 6.05
CA ASP A 155 -34.39 14.85 6.74
C ASP A 155 -35.29 13.79 6.06
N ASP A 156 -35.78 12.89 6.93
CA ASP A 156 -36.86 11.88 6.87
C ASP A 156 -36.81 10.69 5.88
#